data_AF-A0A3P9AKJ0-F1
#
_entry.id   AF-A0A3P9AKJ0-F1
#
_cell.length_a   1.000
_cell.length_b   1.000
_cell.length_c   1.000
_cell.angle_alpha   90.00
_cell.angle_beta   90.00
_cell.angle_gamma   90.00
#
_symmetry.space_group_name_H-M   'P 1'
#
loop_
_entity.id
_entity.type
_entity.pdbx_description
1 polymer ?
#
loop_
_entity_poly.entity_id
_entity_poly.type
_entity_poly.pdbx_seq_one_letter_code
_entity_poly.pdbx_strand_id
1 'polypeptide(L)'
;MFDATSRDILMRHFCPNVIWHGSDLISSQAEGRQSDQSNWTSTELSAIEGVWGRISTDEIGAQAVARLLIVFPWIRWYFSRFGNLADPAAIMSNLNVISHGKTVMRALDKAVQNPFNIENTFAALSVIHSEKLHVDPDNFLLLADCITVCIAAKLGPTVFNVDTHEAFHKFMCEVVSAFKKRYH
;
A
#
# COMPACT_ATOMS: atom_id res chain seq x y z
N MET A 1 30.71 0.25 9.81
CA MET A 1 30.69 -0.81 8.78
C MET A 1 29.81 -1.91 9.34
N PHE A 2 28.49 -1.82 9.10
CA PHE A 2 27.52 -2.81 9.60
C PHE A 2 27.18 -3.73 8.45
N ASP A 3 27.50 -5.02 8.59
CA ASP A 3 27.33 -6.01 7.53
C ASP A 3 25.87 -6.50 7.44
N ALA A 4 25.47 -6.84 6.22
CA ALA A 4 24.12 -7.21 5.84
C ALA A 4 23.78 -8.70 6.11
N THR A 5 24.56 -9.39 6.96
CA THR A 5 24.52 -10.86 7.12
C THR A 5 23.88 -11.30 8.45
N SER A 6 23.42 -10.37 9.29
CA SER A 6 22.84 -10.70 10.61
C SER A 6 21.31 -10.60 10.70
N ARG A 7 20.60 -10.41 9.58
CA ARG A 7 19.12 -10.42 9.57
C ARG A 7 18.49 -11.74 9.06
N ASP A 8 19.32 -12.74 8.71
CA ASP A 8 18.89 -13.93 7.98
C ASP A 8 18.67 -15.22 8.82
N ILE A 9 18.60 -15.14 10.16
CA ILE A 9 18.54 -16.36 11.01
C ILE A 9 17.27 -16.50 11.87
N LEU A 10 16.30 -15.58 11.81
CA LEU A 10 15.08 -15.72 12.60
C LEU A 10 13.85 -15.20 11.85
N MET A 11 13.26 -16.03 10.97
CA MET A 11 11.82 -16.10 10.69
C MET A 11 11.55 -17.23 9.68
N ARG A 12 11.84 -18.47 10.07
CA ARG A 12 11.21 -19.65 9.47
C ARG A 12 10.08 -20.06 10.41
N HIS A 13 8.84 -20.06 9.92
CA HIS A 13 7.67 -20.93 10.22
C HIS A 13 6.34 -20.15 10.22
N PHE A 14 5.30 -20.78 9.65
CA PHE A 14 3.87 -20.40 9.50
C PHE A 14 3.50 -19.43 8.36
N CYS A 15 2.50 -19.66 7.50
CA CYS A 15 1.61 -20.79 7.23
C CYS A 15 1.04 -20.60 5.79
N PRO A 16 1.04 -21.61 4.90
CA PRO A 16 0.47 -21.49 3.56
C PRO A 16 -1.01 -21.92 3.61
N ASN A 17 -1.95 -21.08 3.15
CA ASN A 17 -3.26 -21.45 2.53
C ASN A 17 -4.37 -20.45 2.86
N VAL A 18 -4.64 -19.47 1.97
CA VAL A 18 -5.99 -18.90 1.82
C VAL A 18 -6.22 -18.46 0.36
N ILE A 19 -7.41 -18.74 -0.17
CA ILE A 19 -7.96 -18.25 -1.44
C ILE A 19 -9.00 -17.18 -1.09
N TRP A 20 -8.98 -16.04 -1.78
CA TRP A 20 -9.88 -14.92 -1.53
C TRP A 20 -11.23 -15.12 -2.23
N HIS A 21 -12.34 -15.10 -1.48
CA HIS A 21 -13.70 -14.90 -2.01
C HIS A 21 -14.35 -13.68 -1.34
N GLY A 22 -15.01 -12.84 -2.15
CA GLY A 22 -15.36 -11.46 -1.83
C GLY A 22 -16.68 -11.23 -1.11
N SER A 23 -17.05 -12.04 -0.11
CA SER A 23 -18.39 -11.98 0.51
C SER A 23 -18.47 -11.87 2.03
N ASP A 24 -17.35 -11.81 2.76
CA ASP A 24 -17.40 -11.89 4.24
C ASP A 24 -16.99 -10.58 4.92
N LEU A 25 -17.89 -9.60 4.95
CA LEU A 25 -17.76 -8.38 5.78
C LEU A 25 -19.13 -7.98 6.36
N ILE A 26 -19.48 -8.49 7.55
CA ILE A 26 -20.51 -7.88 8.42
C ILE A 26 -19.92 -7.65 9.81
N SER A 27 -20.01 -6.37 10.20
CA SER A 27 -19.82 -5.64 11.46
C SER A 27 -19.45 -6.36 12.77
N SER A 28 -18.47 -5.77 13.46
CA SER A 28 -18.61 -5.43 14.89
C SER A 28 -17.90 -4.10 15.18
N GLN A 29 -18.58 -3.21 15.88
CA GLN A 29 -18.05 -1.92 16.36
C GLN A 29 -17.24 -2.15 17.64
N ALA A 30 -16.02 -1.62 17.67
CA ALA A 30 -15.24 -1.48 18.90
C ALA A 30 -14.83 -0.01 19.04
N GLU A 31 -15.34 0.63 20.11
CA GLU A 31 -15.02 2.00 20.49
C GLU A 31 -13.55 2.10 20.94
N GLY A 32 -12.76 2.90 20.21
CA GLY A 32 -11.37 3.19 20.52
C GLY A 32 -11.11 4.69 20.39
N ARG A 33 -10.38 5.24 21.37
CA ARG A 33 -9.81 6.60 21.46
C ARG A 33 -9.67 7.27 20.08
N GLN A 34 -10.45 8.33 19.83
CA GLN A 34 -10.35 9.16 18.64
C GLN A 34 -8.89 9.62 18.49
N SER A 35 -8.15 9.03 17.55
CA SER A 35 -6.90 9.65 17.12
C SER A 35 -7.24 10.99 16.49
N ASP A 36 -6.41 12.00 16.73
CA ASP A 36 -6.50 13.32 16.11
C ASP A 36 -6.90 13.17 14.64
N GLN A 37 -8.14 13.55 14.34
CA GLN A 37 -8.72 13.34 13.01
C GLN A 37 -7.95 14.25 12.07
N SER A 38 -7.34 13.70 11.01
CA SER A 38 -6.49 14.48 10.11
C SER A 38 -7.25 15.71 9.62
N ASN A 39 -6.72 16.90 9.94
CA ASN A 39 -7.31 18.16 9.53
C ASN A 39 -7.02 18.36 8.03
N TRP A 40 -7.95 17.90 7.20
CA TRP A 40 -7.90 18.04 5.75
C TRP A 40 -8.44 19.39 5.31
N THR A 41 -7.65 20.13 4.55
CA THR A 41 -8.12 21.33 3.85
C THR A 41 -8.82 20.97 2.54
N SER A 42 -9.73 21.82 2.07
CA SER A 42 -10.38 21.62 0.77
C SER A 42 -9.38 21.57 -0.39
N THR A 43 -8.29 22.33 -0.30
CA THR A 43 -7.21 22.35 -1.31
C THR A 43 -6.48 21.02 -1.37
N GLU A 44 -6.12 20.44 -0.22
CA GLU A 44 -5.45 19.13 -0.17
C GLU A 44 -6.34 18.03 -0.76
N LEU A 45 -7.62 17.99 -0.38
CA LEU A 45 -8.56 17.01 -0.91
C LEU A 45 -8.75 17.15 -2.42
N SER A 46 -8.92 18.39 -2.91
CA SER A 46 -9.01 18.66 -4.34
C SER A 46 -7.74 18.28 -5.10
N ALA A 47 -6.55 18.44 -4.50
CA ALA A 47 -5.30 18.01 -5.09
C ALA A 47 -5.24 16.48 -5.21
N ILE A 48 -5.60 15.74 -4.17
CA ILE A 48 -5.63 14.27 -4.17
C ILE A 48 -6.62 13.75 -5.22
N GLU A 49 -7.85 14.28 -5.25
CA GLU A 49 -8.85 13.94 -6.27
C GLU A 49 -8.36 14.30 -7.67
N GLY A 50 -7.67 15.42 -7.81
CA GLY A 50 -7.07 15.88 -9.06
C GLY A 50 -5.98 14.94 -9.58
N VAL A 51 -5.15 14.38 -8.70
CA VAL A 51 -4.19 13.32 -9.05
C VAL A 51 -4.94 12.08 -9.51
N TRP A 52 -5.93 11.65 -8.73
CA TRP A 52 -6.69 10.43 -8.99
C TRP A 52 -7.44 10.46 -10.33
N GLY A 53 -8.02 11.61 -10.69
CA GLY A 53 -8.72 11.80 -11.96
C GLY A 53 -7.82 11.84 -13.19
N ARG A 54 -6.49 11.89 -13.03
CA ARG A 54 -5.50 11.99 -14.13
C ARG A 54 -4.66 10.73 -14.31
N ILE A 55 -4.79 9.75 -13.41
CA ILE A 55 -4.04 8.50 -13.48
C ILE A 55 -4.95 7.32 -13.83
N SER A 56 -4.37 6.30 -14.47
CA SER A 56 -4.97 4.97 -14.51
C SER A 56 -4.50 4.21 -13.27
N THR A 57 -5.41 3.99 -12.32
CA THR A 57 -5.10 3.29 -11.07
C THR A 57 -4.59 1.87 -11.32
N ASP A 58 -5.16 1.18 -12.32
CA ASP A 58 -4.70 -0.15 -12.75
C ASP A 58 -3.25 -0.14 -13.26
N GLU A 59 -2.87 0.88 -14.05
CA GLU A 59 -1.51 1.02 -14.59
C GLU A 59 -0.51 1.34 -13.48
N ILE A 60 -0.83 2.36 -12.66
CA ILE A 60 0.03 2.81 -11.56
C ILE A 60 0.21 1.71 -10.52
N GLY A 61 -0.86 0.99 -10.18
CA GLY A 61 -0.79 -0.10 -9.22
C GLY A 61 0.15 -1.22 -9.66
N ALA A 62 0.06 -1.63 -10.92
CA ALA A 62 0.95 -2.63 -11.48
C ALA A 62 2.42 -2.16 -11.47
N GLN A 63 2.68 -0.92 -11.89
CA GLN A 63 4.02 -0.34 -11.89
C GLN A 63 4.60 -0.21 -10.48
N ALA A 64 3.79 0.22 -9.51
CA ALA A 64 4.23 0.43 -8.13
C ALA A 64 4.59 -0.88 -7.42
N VAL A 65 3.76 -1.93 -7.56
CA VAL A 65 4.07 -3.24 -6.96
C VAL A 65 5.26 -3.89 -7.66
N ALA A 66 5.36 -3.78 -9.00
CA ALA A 66 6.55 -4.27 -9.70
C ALA A 66 7.82 -3.54 -9.22
N ARG A 67 7.77 -2.21 -9.06
CA ARG A 67 8.86 -1.40 -8.52
C ARG A 67 9.23 -1.83 -7.10
N LEU A 68 8.24 -2.07 -6.24
CA LEU A 68 8.44 -2.56 -4.87
C LEU A 68 9.26 -3.86 -4.88
N LEU A 69 8.89 -4.83 -5.71
CA LEU A 69 9.56 -6.14 -5.79
C LEU A 69 10.94 -6.07 -6.44
N ILE A 70 11.17 -5.12 -7.35
CA ILE A 70 12.47 -4.90 -8.00
C ILE A 70 13.44 -4.20 -7.05
N VAL A 71 13.02 -3.08 -6.45
CA VAL A 71 13.86 -2.19 -5.63
C VAL A 71 14.10 -2.78 -4.24
N PHE A 72 13.10 -3.48 -3.69
CA PHE A 72 13.13 -4.05 -2.34
C PHE A 72 12.95 -5.58 -2.43
N PRO A 73 13.98 -6.32 -2.90
CA PRO A 73 13.85 -7.73 -3.23
C PRO A 73 13.49 -8.63 -2.05
N TRP A 74 13.74 -8.22 -0.80
CA TRP A 74 13.29 -8.96 0.38
C TRP A 74 11.77 -9.11 0.40
N ILE A 75 10.99 -8.13 -0.06
CA ILE A 75 9.52 -8.18 -0.04
C ILE A 75 8.96 -9.37 -0.86
N ARG A 76 9.73 -9.92 -1.81
CA ARG A 76 9.31 -11.07 -2.62
C ARG A 76 8.91 -12.29 -1.80
N TRP A 77 9.39 -12.44 -0.56
CA TRP A 77 9.04 -13.59 0.29
C TRP A 77 7.53 -13.66 0.60
N TYR A 78 6.85 -12.51 0.73
CA TYR A 78 5.38 -12.44 0.88
C TYR A 78 4.62 -12.90 -0.36
N PHE A 79 5.29 -12.93 -1.52
CA PHE A 79 4.71 -13.19 -2.84
C PHE A 79 5.13 -14.53 -3.43
N SER A 80 5.50 -15.50 -2.59
CA SER A 80 5.95 -16.84 -3.03
C SER A 80 4.98 -17.56 -3.98
N ARG A 81 3.67 -17.26 -3.89
CA ARG A 81 2.63 -17.83 -4.75
C ARG A 81 2.50 -17.17 -6.12
N PHE A 82 3.23 -16.08 -6.38
CA PHE A 82 3.09 -15.31 -7.62
C PHE A 82 3.88 -15.93 -8.79
N GLY A 83 4.65 -16.99 -8.54
CA GLY A 83 5.45 -17.68 -9.56
C GLY A 83 6.83 -17.04 -9.72
N ASN A 84 7.30 -16.89 -10.96
CA ASN A 84 8.63 -16.35 -11.23
C ASN A 84 8.71 -14.84 -10.90
N LEU A 85 9.59 -14.49 -9.96
CA LEU A 85 9.96 -13.13 -9.55
C LEU A 85 11.49 -12.94 -9.49
N ALA A 86 12.24 -13.72 -10.28
CA ALA A 86 13.71 -13.74 -10.22
C ALA A 86 14.33 -12.46 -10.81
N ASP A 87 13.90 -12.09 -12.03
CA ASP A 87 14.42 -10.96 -12.79
C ASP A 87 13.37 -9.86 -13.01
N PRO A 88 13.78 -8.60 -13.28
CA PRO A 88 12.86 -7.49 -13.46
C PRO A 88 11.85 -7.68 -14.60
N ALA A 89 12.24 -8.32 -15.71
CA ALA A 89 11.34 -8.52 -16.85
C ALA A 89 10.24 -9.53 -16.50
N ALA A 90 10.58 -10.59 -15.78
CA ALA A 90 9.61 -11.53 -15.22
C ALA A 90 8.64 -10.84 -14.25
N ILE A 91 9.14 -9.99 -13.35
CA ILE A 91 8.27 -9.25 -12.40
C ILE A 91 7.30 -8.32 -13.14
N MET A 92 7.79 -7.54 -14.10
CA MET A 92 6.98 -6.56 -14.84
C MET A 92 5.89 -7.19 -15.71
N SER A 93 6.10 -8.43 -16.17
CA SER A 93 5.14 -9.17 -17.00
C SER A 93 4.26 -10.16 -16.21
N ASN A 94 4.46 -10.26 -14.89
CA ASN A 94 3.75 -11.22 -14.04
C ASN A 94 2.29 -10.79 -13.81
N LEU A 95 1.34 -11.61 -14.27
CA LEU A 95 -0.10 -11.33 -14.16
C LEU A 95 -0.59 -11.24 -12.71
N ASN A 96 0.01 -11.98 -11.78
CA ASN A 96 -0.34 -11.91 -10.35
C ASN A 96 0.12 -10.58 -9.74
N VAL A 97 1.32 -10.10 -10.11
CA VAL A 97 1.82 -8.78 -9.70
C VAL A 97 0.90 -7.68 -10.21
N ILE A 98 0.53 -7.74 -11.49
CA ILE A 98 -0.40 -6.79 -12.11
C ILE A 98 -1.75 -6.80 -11.39
N SER A 99 -2.34 -7.98 -11.17
CA SER A 99 -3.64 -8.12 -10.50
C SER A 99 -3.60 -7.65 -9.04
N HIS A 100 -2.49 -7.90 -8.34
CA HIS A 100 -2.33 -7.43 -6.97
C HIS A 100 -2.18 -5.91 -6.90
N GLY A 101 -1.45 -5.30 -7.84
CA GLY A 101 -1.37 -3.85 -7.99
C GLY A 101 -2.75 -3.19 -8.13
N LYS A 102 -3.64 -3.79 -8.92
CA LYS A 102 -5.05 -3.33 -9.01
C LYS A 102 -5.79 -3.43 -7.68
N THR A 103 -5.55 -4.50 -6.93
CA THR A 103 -6.19 -4.72 -5.63
C THR A 103 -5.74 -3.68 -4.61
N VAL A 104 -4.45 -3.35 -4.58
CA VAL A 104 -3.88 -2.28 -3.73
C VAL A 104 -4.52 -0.93 -4.07
N MET A 105 -4.56 -0.56 -5.36
CA MET A 105 -5.10 0.73 -5.75
C MET A 105 -6.61 0.86 -5.50
N ARG A 106 -7.38 -0.23 -5.67
CA ARG A 106 -8.80 -0.25 -5.28
C ARG A 106 -9.03 -0.07 -3.78
N ALA A 107 -8.09 -0.52 -2.95
CA ALA A 107 -8.15 -0.26 -1.52
C ALA A 107 -7.90 1.23 -1.22
N LEU A 108 -6.96 1.85 -1.94
CA LEU A 108 -6.70 3.29 -1.86
C LEU A 108 -7.86 4.15 -2.38
N ASP A 109 -8.59 3.71 -3.41
CA ASP A 109 -9.80 4.39 -3.90
C ASP A 109 -10.81 4.63 -2.76
N LYS A 110 -10.97 3.65 -1.87
CA LYS A 110 -11.87 3.77 -0.70
C LYS A 110 -11.41 4.84 0.27
N ALA A 111 -10.10 5.03 0.42
CA ALA A 111 -9.53 6.06 1.29
C ALA A 111 -9.67 7.46 0.68
N VAL A 112 -9.49 7.59 -0.63
CA VAL A 112 -9.74 8.85 -1.35
C VAL A 112 -11.21 9.26 -1.23
N GLN A 113 -12.14 8.30 -1.27
CA GLN A 113 -13.57 8.57 -1.07
C GLN A 113 -13.96 8.84 0.39
N ASN A 114 -13.15 8.44 1.37
CA ASN A 114 -13.44 8.56 2.80
C ASN A 114 -12.24 9.15 3.59
N PRO A 115 -11.75 10.35 3.25
CA PRO A 115 -10.50 10.89 3.80
C PRO A 115 -10.56 11.16 5.31
N PHE A 116 -11.75 11.41 5.86
CA PHE A 116 -11.95 11.63 7.30
C PHE A 116 -12.13 10.35 8.12
N ASN A 117 -12.19 9.18 7.48
CA ASN A 117 -12.47 7.89 8.10
C ASN A 117 -11.53 6.77 7.62
N ILE A 118 -10.30 7.14 7.26
CA ILE A 118 -9.28 6.23 6.70
C ILE A 118 -8.97 5.08 7.67
N GLU A 119 -8.86 5.35 8.97
CA GLU A 119 -8.60 4.31 9.98
C GLU A 119 -9.62 3.18 9.94
N ASN A 120 -10.91 3.52 10.06
CA ASN A 120 -11.97 2.50 10.06
C ASN A 120 -12.07 1.81 8.70
N THR A 121 -11.80 2.53 7.61
CA THR A 121 -11.77 1.99 6.24
C THR A 121 -10.73 0.87 6.11
N PHE A 122 -9.57 0.99 6.76
CA PHE A 122 -8.49 0.01 6.70
C PHE A 122 -8.40 -0.95 7.89
N ALA A 123 -9.23 -0.80 8.93
CA ALA A 123 -9.15 -1.61 10.14
C ALA A 123 -9.14 -3.13 9.87
N ALA A 124 -10.07 -3.62 9.03
CA ALA A 124 -10.12 -5.04 8.68
C ALA A 124 -8.89 -5.50 7.87
N LEU A 125 -8.37 -4.64 6.98
CA LEU A 125 -7.17 -4.94 6.20
C LEU A 125 -5.91 -4.95 7.09
N SER A 126 -5.83 -4.05 8.06
CA SER A 126 -4.74 -3.98 9.04
C SER A 126 -4.63 -5.29 9.84
N VAL A 127 -5.75 -5.82 10.34
CA VAL A 127 -5.80 -7.12 11.05
C VAL A 127 -5.32 -8.26 10.15
N ILE A 128 -5.77 -8.32 8.89
CA ILE A 128 -5.33 -9.37 7.96
C ILE A 128 -3.82 -9.30 7.72
N HIS A 129 -3.26 -8.10 7.52
CA HIS A 129 -1.82 -7.95 7.27
C HIS A 129 -0.97 -8.27 8.50
N SER A 130 -1.47 -8.00 9.70
CA SER A 130 -0.80 -8.36 10.96
C SER A 130 -0.93 -9.85 11.26
N GLU A 131 -2.15 -10.37 11.39
CA GLU A 131 -2.41 -11.70 11.98
C GLU A 131 -2.33 -12.85 10.98
N LYS A 132 -2.60 -12.61 9.69
CA LYS A 132 -2.64 -13.68 8.68
C LYS A 132 -1.44 -13.65 7.74
N LEU A 133 -1.06 -12.46 7.30
CA LEU A 133 0.03 -12.30 6.33
C LEU A 133 1.37 -12.03 7.00
N HIS A 134 1.37 -11.65 8.28
CA HIS A 134 2.57 -11.31 9.05
C HIS A 134 3.51 -10.34 8.32
N VAL A 135 2.92 -9.35 7.65
CA VAL A 135 3.66 -8.34 6.89
C VAL A 135 4.27 -7.36 7.86
N ASP A 136 5.59 -7.21 7.89
CA ASP A 136 6.25 -6.18 8.67
C ASP A 136 5.68 -4.78 8.30
N PRO A 137 5.16 -4.02 9.29
CA PRO A 137 4.45 -2.77 9.06
C PRO A 137 5.31 -1.68 8.40
N ASP A 138 6.64 -1.78 8.43
CA ASP A 138 7.51 -0.81 7.77
C ASP A 138 7.51 -0.96 6.24
N ASN A 139 7.09 -2.12 5.71
CA ASN A 139 6.98 -2.33 4.27
C ASN A 139 5.86 -1.49 3.63
N PHE A 140 4.87 -1.03 4.39
CA PHE A 140 3.82 -0.16 3.86
C PHE A 140 4.35 1.19 3.40
N LEU A 141 5.35 1.72 4.10
CA LEU A 141 5.99 2.97 3.71
C LEU A 141 6.74 2.80 2.38
N LEU A 142 7.41 1.66 2.18
CA LEU A 142 8.11 1.35 0.92
C LEU A 142 7.15 1.28 -0.28
N LEU A 143 5.97 0.68 -0.08
CA LEU A 143 4.92 0.66 -1.09
C LEU A 143 4.37 2.06 -1.35
N ALA A 144 4.16 2.86 -0.30
CA ALA A 144 3.69 4.23 -0.41
C ALA A 144 4.65 5.12 -1.23
N ASP A 145 5.95 4.98 -0.99
CA ASP A 145 6.99 5.68 -1.75
C ASP A 145 7.02 5.21 -3.21
N CYS A 146 6.88 3.91 -3.46
CA CYS A 146 6.83 3.37 -4.84
C CYS A 146 5.62 3.91 -5.61
N ILE A 147 4.45 4.01 -4.98
CA ILE A 147 3.24 4.61 -5.58
C ILE A 147 3.48 6.08 -5.90
N THR A 148 4.00 6.85 -4.93
CA THR A 148 4.30 8.28 -5.09
C THR A 148 5.25 8.52 -6.26
N VAL A 149 6.32 7.74 -6.38
CA VAL A 149 7.29 7.86 -7.48
C VAL A 149 6.66 7.49 -8.83
N CYS A 150 5.83 6.45 -8.89
CA CYS A 150 5.12 6.08 -10.13
C CYS A 150 4.15 7.18 -10.59
N ILE A 151 3.40 7.77 -9.67
CA ILE A 151 2.50 8.90 -9.97
C ILE A 151 3.30 10.12 -10.44
N ALA A 152 4.36 10.48 -9.73
CA ALA A 152 5.23 11.60 -10.10
C ALA A 152 5.82 11.42 -11.50
N ALA A 153 6.31 10.22 -11.82
CA ALA A 153 6.85 9.90 -13.13
C ALA A 153 5.79 9.98 -14.25
N LYS A 154 4.54 9.60 -13.97
CA LYS A 154 3.45 9.62 -14.93
C LYS A 154 2.93 11.03 -15.22
N LEU A 155 2.76 11.84 -14.17
CA LEU A 155 2.13 13.15 -14.24
C LEU A 155 3.12 14.28 -14.55
N GLY A 156 4.40 14.08 -14.26
CA GLY A 156 5.45 15.08 -14.45
C GLY A 156 5.34 16.27 -13.48
N PRO A 157 6.34 17.17 -13.48
CA PRO A 157 6.47 18.23 -12.47
C PRO A 157 5.42 19.35 -12.60
N THR A 158 4.80 19.48 -13.77
CA THR A 158 3.76 20.50 -14.01
C THR A 158 2.46 20.15 -13.28
N VAL A 159 2.11 18.87 -13.23
CA VAL A 159 0.88 18.39 -12.58
C VAL A 159 1.16 17.93 -11.15
N PHE A 160 2.23 17.16 -10.95
CA PHE A 160 2.67 16.72 -9.62
C PHE A 160 3.70 17.71 -9.07
N ASN A 161 3.24 18.93 -8.81
CA ASN A 161 4.04 20.02 -8.25
C ASN A 161 4.23 19.87 -6.73
N VAL A 162 4.95 20.81 -6.09
CA VAL A 162 5.28 20.75 -4.66
C VAL A 162 4.03 20.64 -3.78
N ASP A 163 3.02 21.47 -4.00
CA ASP A 163 1.78 21.47 -3.21
C ASP A 163 1.01 20.15 -3.35
N THR A 164 0.95 19.62 -4.58
CA THR A 164 0.30 18.33 -4.87
C THR A 164 1.06 17.18 -4.23
N HIS A 165 2.39 17.21 -4.30
CA HIS A 165 3.25 16.22 -3.65
C HIS A 165 3.09 16.25 -2.13
N GLU A 166 3.05 17.43 -1.51
CA GLU A 166 2.85 17.57 -0.06
C GLU A 166 1.50 17.00 0.39
N ALA A 167 0.41 17.37 -0.28
CA ALA A 167 -0.92 16.83 0.00
C ALA A 167 -0.97 15.31 -0.18
N PHE A 168 -0.36 14.80 -1.27
CA PHE A 168 -0.31 13.37 -1.55
C PHE A 168 0.54 12.61 -0.53
N HIS A 169 1.68 13.16 -0.13
CA HIS A 169 2.55 12.56 0.89
C HIS A 169 1.84 12.48 2.24
N LYS A 170 1.16 13.55 2.68
CA LYS A 170 0.31 13.54 3.87
C LYS A 170 -0.74 12.44 3.80
N PHE A 171 -1.41 12.28 2.65
CA PHE A 171 -2.40 11.23 2.44
C PHE A 171 -1.81 9.83 2.58
N MET A 172 -0.66 9.57 1.96
CA MET A 172 0.00 8.29 2.07
C MET A 172 0.48 8.00 3.50
N CYS A 173 0.95 9.00 4.24
CA CYS A 173 1.29 8.87 5.66
C CYS A 173 0.09 8.50 6.53
N GLU A 174 -1.08 9.11 6.30
CA GLU A 174 -2.33 8.77 6.99
C GLU A 174 -2.78 7.34 6.68
N VAL A 175 -2.69 6.92 5.42
CA VAL A 175 -2.98 5.54 5.01
C VAL A 175 -2.04 4.57 5.71
N VAL A 176 -0.72 4.81 5.67
CA VAL A 176 0.28 3.95 6.33
C VAL A 176 0.02 3.89 7.84
N SER A 177 -0.26 5.02 8.47
CA SER A 177 -0.63 5.09 9.89
C SER A 177 -1.83 4.21 10.19
N ALA A 178 -2.92 4.32 9.41
CA ALA A 178 -4.11 3.49 9.55
C ALA A 178 -3.82 1.98 9.40
N PHE A 179 -2.96 1.59 8.45
CA PHE A 179 -2.54 0.19 8.29
C PHE A 179 -1.75 -0.33 9.49
N LYS A 180 -0.96 0.51 10.16
CA LYS A 180 -0.16 0.12 11.32
C LYS A 180 -0.96 0.02 12.63
N LYS A 181 -2.21 0.50 12.68
CA LYS A 181 -2.96 0.62 13.94
C LYS A 181 -3.42 -0.69 14.59
N ARG A 182 -3.65 -1.75 13.82
CA ARG A 182 -4.08 -3.07 14.35
C ARG A 182 -2.96 -4.10 14.32
N TYR A 183 -1.71 -3.63 14.41
CA TYR A 183 -0.55 -4.47 14.64
C TYR A 183 -0.37 -4.71 16.14
N HIS A 184 -0.25 -5.98 16.53
CA HIS A 184 -0.11 -6.43 17.92
C HIS A 184 1.18 -7.23 18.10
#